data_AF-A0A834QL15-F1
#
_entry.id   AF-A0A834QL15-F1
#
_cell.length_a   1.000
_cell.length_b   1.000
_cell.length_c   1.000
_cell.angle_alpha   90.00
_cell.angle_beta   90.00
_cell.angle_gamma   90.00
#
_symmetry.space_group_name_H-M   'P 1'
#
loop_
_entity.id
_entity.type
_entity.pdbx_description
1 polymer ?
#
loop_
_entity_poly.entity_id
_entity_poly.type
_entity_poly.pdbx_seq_one_letter_code
_entity_poly.pdbx_strand_id
1 'polypeptide(L)'
;MAEGQVLGLDGPGHLLGCLEAIRGPTGTAGPQGVGHAAPQDQARPGCPGPTQGCPPPYDKKKRMVVPVALKVERLKPTRKFAYLGRLAHEVSWKYQAVTATLEEKRKEKAKIHYQKKKQLMRL
;
A
#
# COMPACT_ATOMS: atom_id res chain seq x y z
N MET A 1 9.06 17.57 -18.90
CA MET A 1 9.45 17.28 -17.50
C MET A 1 8.26 16.68 -16.78
N ALA A 2 7.99 15.38 -16.95
CA ALA A 2 7.00 14.72 -16.10
C ALA A 2 7.69 14.45 -14.76
N GLU A 3 7.59 15.41 -13.82
CA GLU A 3 8.01 15.15 -12.46
C GLU A 3 7.16 14.00 -11.94
N GLY A 4 7.77 12.81 -11.87
CA GLY A 4 7.12 11.60 -11.39
C GLY A 4 6.77 11.79 -9.92
N GLN A 5 5.60 12.37 -9.65
CA GLN A 5 5.09 12.48 -8.30
C GLN A 5 4.77 11.07 -7.83
N VAL A 6 5.64 10.50 -6.99
CA VAL A 6 5.39 9.19 -6.39
C VAL A 6 4.12 9.29 -5.55
N LEU A 7 3.03 8.70 -6.07
CA LEU A 7 1.75 8.62 -5.39
C LEU A 7 1.80 7.54 -4.32
N GLY A 8 1.89 7.96 -3.05
CA GLY A 8 1.74 7.04 -1.92
C GLY A 8 0.28 6.62 -1.79
N LEU A 9 -0.01 5.33 -1.90
CA LEU A 9 -1.35 4.80 -1.65
C LEU A 9 -1.47 4.39 -0.18
N ASP A 10 -2.56 4.78 0.49
CA ASP A 10 -2.88 4.26 1.81
C ASP A 10 -3.37 2.81 1.64
N GLY A 11 -2.64 1.83 2.16
CA GLY A 11 -3.00 0.40 2.03
C GLY A 11 -4.15 -0.12 2.92
N PRO A 12 -4.47 0.47 4.08
CA PRO A 12 -5.57 0.01 4.92
C PRO A 12 -6.92 0.02 4.20
N GLY A 13 -7.58 -1.14 4.16
CA GLY A 13 -8.94 -1.26 3.64
C GLY A 13 -9.05 -1.48 2.14
N HIS A 14 -7.94 -1.57 1.40
CA HIS A 14 -7.95 -1.97 -0.01
C HIS A 14 -7.96 -3.49 -0.19
N LEU A 15 -8.66 -3.95 -1.22
CA LEU A 15 -8.60 -5.32 -1.71
C LEU A 15 -7.35 -5.47 -2.59
N LEU A 16 -6.47 -6.40 -2.21
CA LEU A 16 -5.14 -6.59 -2.84
C LEU A 16 -5.23 -6.73 -4.36
N GLY A 17 -6.06 -7.66 -4.85
CA GLY A 17 -6.18 -7.91 -6.29
C GLY A 17 -6.71 -6.71 -7.08
N CYS A 18 -7.65 -5.94 -6.52
CA CYS A 18 -8.14 -4.73 -7.18
C CYS A 18 -7.06 -3.64 -7.23
N LEU A 19 -6.27 -3.50 -6.15
CA LEU A 19 -5.21 -2.51 -6.07
C LEU A 19 -4.03 -2.85 -7.01
N GLU A 20 -3.66 -4.13 -7.09
CA GLU A 20 -2.61 -4.63 -8.00
C GLU A 20 -2.99 -4.42 -9.47
N ALA A 21 -4.25 -4.71 -9.85
CA ALA A 21 -4.73 -4.48 -11.20
C ALA A 21 -4.64 -3.01 -11.63
N ILE A 22 -4.84 -2.07 -10.70
CA ILE A 22 -4.79 -0.62 -10.97
C ILE A 22 -3.36 -0.09 -11.02
N ARG A 23 -2.48 -0.64 -10.17
CA ARG A 23 -1.04 -0.31 -10.18
C ARG A 23 -0.33 -0.85 -11.43
N GLY A 24 -1.00 -1.70 -12.21
CA GLY A 24 -0.42 -2.45 -13.32
C GLY A 24 0.36 -3.66 -12.80
N PRO A 25 0.68 -4.65 -13.66
CA PRO A 25 1.33 -5.87 -13.24
C PRO A 25 2.74 -5.58 -12.70
N THR A 26 2.89 -5.59 -11.38
CA THR A 26 4.12 -6.07 -10.75
C THR A 26 4.04 -7.59 -10.73
N GLY A 27 4.41 -8.21 -11.85
CA GLY A 27 4.74 -9.63 -11.96
C GLY A 27 3.81 -10.62 -11.27
N THR A 28 2.60 -10.82 -11.78
CA THR A 28 1.94 -12.14 -11.72
C THR A 28 1.28 -12.41 -13.06
N ALA A 29 1.83 -13.39 -13.78
CA ALA A 29 1.35 -13.82 -15.08
C ALA A 29 0.15 -14.78 -14.93
N GLY A 30 -0.84 -14.60 -15.79
CA GLY A 30 -1.86 -15.58 -16.13
C GLY A 30 -3.17 -14.90 -16.55
N PRO A 31 -3.80 -15.24 -17.68
CA PRO A 31 -3.87 -16.60 -18.23
C PRO A 31 -3.57 -16.64 -19.73
N GLN A 32 -2.50 -17.32 -20.16
CA GLN A 32 -2.50 -18.02 -21.46
C GLN A 32 -1.71 -19.31 -21.29
N GLY A 33 -2.26 -20.39 -21.85
CA GLY A 33 -1.65 -21.71 -21.85
C GLY A 33 -0.27 -21.72 -22.51
N VAL A 34 0.46 -22.78 -22.18
CA VAL A 34 1.56 -23.39 -22.95
C VAL A 34 2.47 -22.42 -23.72
N GLY A 35 3.62 -22.12 -23.13
CA GLY A 35 4.71 -21.46 -23.83
C GLY A 35 5.98 -21.43 -22.98
N HIS A 36 6.80 -22.47 -23.10
CA HIS A 36 8.17 -22.44 -22.59
C HIS A 36 8.97 -21.44 -23.44
N ALA A 37 9.61 -20.48 -22.76
CA ALA A 37 10.53 -19.46 -23.28
C ALA A 37 9.92 -18.23 -24.01
N ALA A 38 9.96 -17.08 -23.31
CA ALA A 38 10.00 -15.75 -23.91
C ALA A 38 10.71 -14.77 -22.94
N PRO A 39 11.39 -13.72 -23.45
CA PRO A 39 12.64 -13.22 -22.91
C PRO A 39 12.50 -12.32 -21.66
N GLN A 40 13.61 -12.30 -20.92
CA GLN A 40 13.81 -11.70 -19.61
C GLN A 40 13.48 -10.20 -19.55
N ASP A 41 12.65 -9.89 -18.55
CA ASP A 41 12.93 -8.93 -17.49
C ASP A 41 13.37 -7.51 -17.88
N GLN A 42 12.40 -6.58 -17.89
CA GLN A 42 12.67 -5.18 -17.58
C GLN A 42 11.58 -4.63 -16.66
N ALA A 43 11.76 -4.81 -15.35
CA ALA A 43 11.15 -3.91 -14.38
C ALA A 43 11.46 -2.46 -14.78
N ARG A 44 10.46 -1.57 -14.88
CA ARG A 44 10.70 -0.15 -15.16
C ARG A 44 11.67 0.42 -14.10
N PRO A 45 12.88 0.85 -14.48
CA PRO A 45 13.82 1.43 -13.54
C PRO A 45 13.21 2.68 -12.92
N GLY A 46 13.09 2.71 -11.58
CA GLY A 46 12.65 3.90 -10.85
C GLY A 46 11.25 3.86 -10.22
N CYS A 47 10.46 2.79 -10.40
CA CYS A 47 9.19 2.64 -9.67
C CYS A 47 9.42 1.96 -8.30
N PRO A 48 9.19 2.65 -7.17
CA PRO A 48 9.34 2.03 -5.86
C PRO A 48 8.30 0.92 -5.64
N GLY A 49 8.76 -0.24 -5.20
CA GLY A 49 7.93 -1.42 -4.94
C GLY A 49 6.94 -1.22 -3.77
N PRO A 50 6.00 -2.16 -3.59
CA PRO A 50 5.14 -2.19 -2.41
C PRO A 50 5.97 -2.26 -1.13
N THR A 51 5.70 -1.37 -0.18
CA THR A 51 6.35 -1.35 1.14
C THR A 51 5.32 -1.68 2.22
N GLN A 52 5.80 -2.34 3.27
CA GLN A 52 4.98 -2.69 4.43
C GLN A 52 5.21 -1.63 5.52
N GLY A 53 4.19 -0.80 5.77
CA GLY A 53 4.32 0.43 6.55
C GLY A 53 4.64 1.64 5.69
N CYS A 54 4.96 2.77 6.32
CA CYS A 54 5.23 4.03 5.63
C CYS A 54 6.65 4.52 5.93
N PRO A 55 7.65 4.11 5.12
CA PRO A 55 9.04 4.49 5.34
C PRO A 55 9.28 5.98 5.03
N PRO A 56 10.27 6.63 5.66
CA PRO A 56 10.79 7.92 5.19
C PRO A 56 11.26 7.77 3.74
N PRO A 57 10.94 8.63 2.76
CA PRO A 57 10.36 9.99 2.81
C PRO A 57 8.83 10.07 2.56
N TYR A 58 8.11 8.94 2.60
CA TYR A 58 6.67 8.87 2.29
C TYR A 58 5.77 9.20 3.48
N ASP A 59 6.34 9.20 4.69
CA ASP A 59 5.68 9.52 5.96
C ASP A 59 5.05 10.92 5.99
N LYS A 60 5.70 11.89 5.35
CA LYS A 60 5.27 13.30 5.29
C LYS A 60 4.41 13.63 4.07
N LYS A 61 4.37 12.75 3.06
CA LYS A 61 3.60 12.96 1.84
C LYS A 61 2.12 12.63 2.06
N LYS A 62 1.24 13.36 1.38
CA LYS A 62 -0.20 13.04 1.39
C LYS A 62 -0.40 11.68 0.69
N ARG A 63 -1.03 10.75 1.40
CA ARG A 63 -1.40 9.45 0.86
C ARG A 63 -2.77 9.54 0.22
N MET A 64 -2.92 8.94 -0.95
CA MET A 64 -4.15 8.91 -1.72
C MET A 64 -4.84 7.56 -1.54
N VAL A 65 -6.17 7.55 -1.69
CA VAL A 65 -7.00 6.36 -1.61
C VAL A 65 -7.57 6.09 -3.00
N VAL A 66 -7.54 4.82 -3.40
CA VAL A 66 -8.18 4.34 -4.63
C VAL A 66 -9.59 3.82 -4.29
N PRO A 67 -10.68 4.54 -4.59
CA PRO A 67 -12.03 4.18 -4.13
C PRO A 67 -12.49 2.81 -4.67
N VAL A 68 -12.26 2.61 -5.97
CA VAL A 68 -12.59 1.41 -6.73
C VAL A 68 -11.95 0.11 -6.19
N ALA A 69 -10.96 0.20 -5.30
CA ALA A 69 -10.31 -0.94 -4.67
C ALA A 69 -10.60 -1.05 -3.16
N LEU A 70 -11.48 -0.22 -2.59
CA LEU A 70 -11.83 -0.28 -1.18
C LEU A 70 -12.76 -1.46 -0.86
N LYS A 71 -12.46 -2.13 0.25
CA LYS A 71 -13.27 -3.20 0.86
C LYS A 71 -14.70 -2.74 1.12
N VAL A 72 -14.88 -1.55 1.68
CA VAL A 72 -16.22 -1.03 2.04
C VAL A 72 -17.12 -0.83 0.82
N GLU A 73 -16.52 -0.51 -0.33
CA GLU A 73 -17.24 -0.29 -1.57
C GLU A 73 -17.50 -1.60 -2.33
N ARG A 74 -16.51 -2.50 -2.34
CA ARG A 74 -16.55 -3.73 -3.15
C ARG A 74 -17.16 -4.94 -2.45
N LEU A 75 -17.06 -5.03 -1.13
CA LEU A 75 -17.48 -6.22 -0.38
C LEU A 75 -18.77 -5.96 0.39
N LYS A 76 -19.72 -6.90 0.30
CA LYS A 76 -20.93 -6.87 1.14
C LYS A 76 -20.55 -7.03 2.62
N PRO A 77 -21.20 -6.32 3.56
CA PRO A 77 -20.84 -6.36 4.99
C PRO A 77 -20.82 -7.75 5.63
N THR A 78 -21.62 -8.69 5.11
CA THR A 78 -21.75 -10.06 5.63
C THR A 78 -20.69 -11.04 5.12
N ARG A 79 -19.80 -10.63 4.20
CA ARG A 79 -18.77 -11.52 3.66
C ARG A 79 -17.52 -11.48 4.53
N LYS A 80 -16.97 -12.66 4.84
CA LYS A 80 -15.72 -12.82 5.57
C LYS A 80 -14.55 -12.33 4.72
N PHE A 81 -13.54 -11.75 5.35
CA PHE A 81 -12.32 -11.26 4.73
C PHE A 81 -11.10 -11.56 5.61
N ALA A 82 -9.91 -11.53 5.02
CA ALA A 82 -8.66 -11.75 5.73
C ALA A 82 -7.80 -10.49 5.72
N TYR A 83 -7.08 -10.26 6.81
CA TYR A 83 -6.04 -9.22 6.86
C TYR A 83 -4.72 -9.80 6.38
N LEU A 84 -4.13 -9.19 5.35
CA LEU A 84 -2.85 -9.65 4.80
C LEU A 84 -1.73 -9.68 5.85
N GLY A 85 -1.72 -8.72 6.78
CA GLY A 85 -0.75 -8.71 7.89
C GLY A 85 -0.88 -9.89 8.85
N ARG A 86 -2.09 -10.44 9.05
CA ARG A 86 -2.33 -11.64 9.87
C ARG A 86 -1.84 -12.89 9.13
N LEU A 87 -2.21 -13.02 7.86
CA LEU A 87 -1.75 -14.14 7.02
C LEU A 87 -0.23 -14.17 6.94
N ALA A 88 0.41 -13.03 6.67
CA ALA A 88 1.85 -12.94 6.57
C ALA A 88 2.56 -13.40 7.86
N HIS A 89 2.04 -13.05 9.04
CA HIS A 89 2.57 -13.53 10.31
C HIS A 89 2.45 -15.06 10.45
N GLU A 90 1.34 -15.65 10.04
CA GLU A 90 1.13 -17.11 10.03
C GLU A 90 2.12 -17.82 9.09
N VAL A 91 2.45 -17.21 7.93
CA VAL A 91 3.44 -17.74 6.97
C VAL A 91 4.88 -17.32 7.32
N SER A 92 5.19 -17.14 8.61
CA SER A 92 6.53 -16.86 9.13
C SER A 92 7.14 -15.51 8.76
N TRP A 93 6.32 -14.48 8.55
CA TRP A 93 6.84 -13.11 8.45
C TRP A 93 7.17 -12.53 9.83
N LYS A 94 8.47 -12.40 10.10
CA LYS A 94 9.03 -12.09 11.45
C LYS A 94 8.92 -10.63 11.88
N TYR A 95 8.74 -9.69 10.94
CA TYR A 95 8.85 -8.25 11.21
C TYR A 95 7.53 -7.55 11.56
N GLN A 96 6.47 -8.32 11.86
CA GLN A 96 5.16 -7.76 12.20
C GLN A 96 5.23 -6.82 13.42
N ALA A 97 5.83 -7.28 14.52
CA ALA A 97 5.92 -6.50 15.76
C ALA A 97 6.77 -5.23 15.59
N VAL A 98 7.92 -5.34 14.92
CA VAL A 98 8.79 -4.20 14.62
C VAL A 98 8.05 -3.15 13.79
N THR A 99 7.36 -3.58 12.73
CA THR A 99 6.58 -2.68 11.87
C THR A 99 5.46 -1.98 12.66
N ALA A 100 4.77 -2.70 13.55
CA ALA A 100 3.72 -2.12 14.38
C ALA A 100 4.25 -1.00 15.29
N THR A 101 5.38 -1.22 15.97
CA THR A 101 5.99 -0.20 16.84
C THR A 101 6.46 1.04 16.07
N LEU A 102 6.99 0.85 14.85
CA LEU A 102 7.43 1.96 14.00
C LEU A 102 6.24 2.76 13.45
N GLU A 103 5.15 2.09 13.07
CA GLU A 103 3.92 2.74 12.63
C GLU A 103 3.23 3.53 13.75
N GLU A 104 3.28 3.03 15.00
CA GLU A 104 2.77 3.77 16.16
C GLU A 104 3.56 5.05 16.41
N LYS A 105 4.90 4.97 16.43
CA LYS A 105 5.78 6.15 16.52
C LYS A 105 5.50 7.16 15.41
N ARG A 106 5.20 6.69 14.20
CA ARG A 106 4.85 7.55 13.06
C ARG A 106 3.49 8.24 13.25
N LYS A 107 2.49 7.52 13.75
CA LYS A 107 1.14 8.07 14.02
C LYS A 107 1.16 9.14 15.10
N GLU A 108 1.98 8.97 16.14
CA GLU A 108 2.13 9.99 17.19
C GLU A 108 2.68 11.31 16.63
N LYS A 109 3.75 11.22 15.82
CA LYS A 109 4.31 12.39 15.11
C LYS A 109 3.27 13.05 14.19
N ALA A 110 2.48 12.25 13.47
CA ALA A 110 1.43 12.75 12.59
C ALA A 110 0.30 13.44 13.36
N LYS A 111 -0.06 12.95 14.56
CA LYS A 111 -1.07 13.55 15.44
C LYS A 111 -0.64 14.92 15.94
N ILE A 112 0.61 15.06 16.39
CA ILE A 112 1.20 16.35 16.80
C ILE A 112 1.17 17.33 15.62
N HIS A 113 1.60 16.90 14.43
CA HIS A 113 1.57 17.73 13.23
C HIS A 113 0.14 18.17 12.85
N TYR A 114 -0.84 17.26 12.93
CA TYR A 114 -2.23 17.57 12.65
C TYR A 114 -2.81 18.58 13.65
N GLN A 115 -2.52 18.44 14.94
CA GLN A 115 -2.98 19.39 15.96
C GLN A 115 -2.43 20.79 15.70
N LYS A 116 -1.13 20.92 15.41
CA LYS A 116 -0.50 22.20 15.04
C LYS A 116 -1.13 22.80 13.79
N LYS A 117 -1.33 21.98 12.75
CA LYS A 117 -1.97 22.43 11.50
C LYS A 117 -3.43 22.85 11.70
N LYS A 118 -4.19 22.11 12.53
CA LYS A 118 -5.58 22.42 12.86
C LYS A 118 -5.70 23.72 13.65
N GLN A 119 -4.79 23.98 14.58
CA GLN A 119 -4.72 25.26 15.29
C GLN A 119 -4.41 26.41 14.33
N LEU A 120 -3.41 26.25 13.46
CA LEU A 120 -3.05 27.25 12.45
C LEU A 120 -4.20 27.55 11.48
N MET A 121 -4.96 26.54 11.07
CA MET A 121 -6.09 26.67 10.13
C MET A 121 -7.36 27.26 10.79
N ARG A 122 -7.40 27.32 12.13
CA ARG A 122 -8.52 27.90 12.87
C ARG A 122 -8.39 29.42 13.03
N LEU A 123 -7.16 29.93 12.94
CA LEU A 123 -6.86 31.37 12.88
C LEU A 123 -7.23 31.92 11.50
#